data_AF-A0A536KDE0-F1
#
_entry.id   AF-A0A536KDE0-F1
#
_cell.length_a   1.000
_cell.length_b   1.000
_cell.length_c   1.000
_cell.angle_alpha   90.00
_cell.angle_beta   90.00
_cell.angle_gamma   90.00
#
_symmetry.space_group_name_H-M   'P 1'
#
loop_
_entity.id
_entity.type
_entity.pdbx_description
1 polymer ?
#
loop_
_entity_poly.entity_id
_entity_poly.type
_entity_poly.pdbx_seq_one_letter_code
_entity_poly.pdbx_strand_id
1 'polypeptide(L)' 'MRNTLIGLAMGGFALLVGVVWLLGAVNTRRTRAEIGPTYAATGGPVYTAVQVGCAGVLLLIGLGIIVAVAIRTL' A
#
# COMPACT_ATOMS: atom_id res chain seq x y z
N MET A 1 1.89 -3.16 28.61
CA MET A 1 2.93 -2.40 27.87
C MET A 1 3.63 -3.19 26.75
N ARG A 2 4.02 -4.46 26.93
CA ARG A 2 4.72 -5.21 25.86
C ARG A 2 3.88 -5.46 24.59
N ASN A 3 2.59 -5.74 24.71
CA ASN A 3 1.73 -6.01 23.55
C ASN A 3 1.35 -4.75 22.73
N THR A 4 1.32 -3.57 23.34
CA THR A 4 0.97 -2.33 22.62
C THR A 4 2.10 -1.88 21.70
N LEU A 5 3.35 -1.99 22.13
CA LEU A 5 4.54 -1.75 21.31
C LEU A 5 4.59 -2.64 20.06
N ILE A 6 4.25 -3.93 20.21
CA ILE A 6 4.23 -4.88 19.09
C ILE A 6 3.13 -4.52 18.08
N GLY A 7 1.94 -4.15 18.57
CA GLY A 7 0.85 -3.70 17.70
C GLY A 7 1.18 -2.42 16.93
N LEU A 8 1.83 -1.47 17.60
CA LEU A 8 2.27 -0.22 16.96
C LEU A 8 3.39 -0.44 15.93
N ALA A 9 4.35 -1.31 16.25
CA ALA A 9 5.44 -1.66 15.34
C ALA A 9 4.94 -2.39 14.09
N MET A 10 4.04 -3.36 14.25
CA MET A 10 3.43 -4.08 13.11
C MET A 10 2.54 -3.17 12.26
N GLY A 11 1.70 -2.34 12.88
CA GLY A 11 0.87 -1.37 12.17
C GLY A 11 1.71 -0.32 11.42
N GLY A 12 2.74 0.21 12.08
CA GLY A 12 3.67 1.16 11.46
C GLY A 12 4.47 0.55 10.30
N PHE A 13 4.93 -0.69 10.45
CA PHE A 13 5.63 -1.40 9.37
C PHE A 13 4.72 -1.65 8.17
N ALA A 14 3.46 -2.06 8.41
CA ALA A 14 2.46 -2.22 7.35
C ALA A 14 2.19 -0.91 6.59
N LEU A 15 2.10 0.22 7.30
CA LEU A 15 1.97 1.54 6.68
C LEU A 15 3.20 1.92 5.85
N LEU A 16 4.42 1.72 6.37
CA LEU A 16 5.66 2.03 5.64
C LEU A 16 5.76 1.22 4.36
N VAL A 17 5.49 -0.09 4.42
CA VAL A 17 5.49 -0.97 3.24
C VAL A 17 4.42 -0.52 2.24
N GLY A 18 3.21 -0.19 2.68
CA GLY A 18 2.14 0.34 1.83
C GLY A 18 2.50 1.65 1.14
N VAL A 19 3.15 2.59 1.85
CA VAL A 19 3.59 3.88 1.30
C VAL A 19 4.70 3.70 0.27
N VAL A 20 5.71 2.87 0.55
CA VAL A 20 6.79 2.58 -0.41
C VAL A 20 6.23 1.92 -1.67
N TRP A 21 5.26 1.01 -1.53
CA TRP A 21 4.57 0.41 -2.68
C TRP A 21 3.78 1.42 -3.50
N LEU A 22 3.06 2.33 -2.86
CA LEU A 22 2.34 3.42 -3.53
C LEU A 22 3.28 4.35 -4.29
N LEU A 23 4.39 4.75 -3.69
CA LEU A 23 5.41 5.56 -4.35
C LEU A 23 6.01 4.83 -5.55
N GLY A 24 6.29 3.53 -5.43
CA GLY A 24 6.75 2.70 -6.54
C GLY A 24 5.72 2.59 -7.68
N ALA A 25 4.43 2.47 -7.34
CA ALA A 25 3.34 2.44 -8.33
C ALA A 25 3.19 3.79 -9.04
N VAL A 26 3.27 4.92 -8.31
CA VAL A 26 3.22 6.28 -8.90
C VAL A 26 4.43 6.52 -9.80
N ASN A 27 5.63 6.11 -9.38
CA ASN A 27 6.83 6.27 -10.19
C ASN A 27 6.79 5.42 -11.47
N THR A 28 6.29 4.18 -11.36
CA THR A 28 6.05 3.29 -12.51
C THR A 28 5.02 3.89 -13.47
N ARG A 29 3.97 4.54 -12.97
CA ARG A 29 2.96 5.24 -13.80
C ARG A 29 3.58 6.42 -14.55
N ARG A 30 4.45 7.22 -13.90
CA ARG A 30 5.17 8.32 -14.57
C ARG A 30 6.06 7.80 -15.70
N THR A 31 6.88 6.80 -15.44
CA THR A 31 7.76 6.20 -16.46
C THR A 31 6.99 5.55 -17.61
N ARG A 32 5.79 4.99 -17.36
CA ARG A 32 4.98 4.35 -18.42
C ARG A 32 4.01 5.28 -19.14
N ALA A 33 3.72 6.46 -18.60
CA ALA A 33 2.95 7.49 -19.33
C ALA A 33 3.66 7.93 -20.63
N GLU A 34 4.99 7.82 -20.66
CA GLU A 34 5.83 8.09 -21.83
C GLU A 34 5.67 7.04 -22.95
N ILE A 35 5.13 5.84 -22.65
CA ILE A 35 5.02 4.70 -23.58
C ILE A 35 3.55 4.23 -23.73
N GLY A 36 2.61 5.15 -23.52
CA GLY A 36 1.16 4.90 -23.44
C GLY A 36 0.53 3.93 -24.45
N PRO A 37 0.83 4.00 -25.77
CA PRO A 37 0.11 3.19 -26.76
C PRO A 37 0.47 1.69 -26.72
N THR A 38 1.73 1.31 -26.47
CA THR A 38 2.13 -0.11 -26.39
C THR A 38 1.81 -0.74 -25.03
N TYR A 39 1.71 0.09 -23.98
CA TYR A 39 1.37 -0.37 -22.63
C TYR A 39 -0.10 -0.77 -22.48
N ALA A 40 -1.02 -0.04 -23.13
CA ALA A 40 -2.43 -0.40 -23.15
C ALA A 40 -2.66 -1.72 -23.92
N ALA A 41 -1.91 -1.95 -25.00
CA ALA A 41 -2.04 -3.15 -25.84
C ALA A 41 -1.54 -4.45 -25.19
N THR A 42 -0.66 -4.37 -24.19
CA THR A 42 -0.03 -5.53 -23.52
C THR A 42 -0.71 -5.96 -22.21
N GLY A 43 -1.82 -5.32 -21.82
CA GLY A 43 -2.49 -5.59 -20.55
C GLY A 43 -1.92 -4.84 -19.34
N GLY A 44 -1.05 -3.84 -19.59
CA GLY A 44 -0.52 -2.92 -18.60
C GLY A 44 -1.53 -2.30 -17.61
N PRO A 45 -2.72 -1.85 -18.04
CA PRO A 45 -3.71 -1.27 -17.13
C PRO A 45 -4.23 -2.26 -16.08
N VAL A 46 -4.34 -3.56 -16.41
CA VAL A 46 -4.78 -4.59 -15.47
C VAL A 46 -3.72 -4.83 -14.39
N TYR A 47 -2.45 -4.88 -14.80
CA TYR A 47 -1.32 -5.04 -13.86
C TYR A 47 -1.22 -3.87 -12.88
N THR A 48 -1.47 -2.64 -13.36
CA THR A 48 -1.48 -1.45 -12.49
C THR A 48 -2.68 -1.44 -11.55
N ALA A 49 -3.86 -1.88 -11.99
CA ALA A 49 -5.02 -2.00 -11.10
C ALA A 49 -4.76 -2.99 -9.96
N VAL A 50 -4.19 -4.17 -10.25
CA VAL A 50 -3.84 -5.17 -9.23
C VAL A 50 -2.74 -4.66 -8.29
N GLN A 51 -1.74 -3.96 -8.83
CA GLN A 51 -0.63 -3.42 -8.04
C GLN A 51 -1.11 -2.32 -7.07
N VAL A 52 -1.95 -1.40 -7.55
CA VAL A 52 -2.59 -0.38 -6.72
C VAL A 52 -3.55 -1.02 -5.71
N GLY A 53 -4.27 -2.07 -6.11
CA GLY A 53 -5.15 -2.84 -5.22
C GLY A 53 -4.40 -3.48 -4.05
N CYS A 54 -3.25 -4.12 -4.32
CA CYS A 54 -2.42 -4.73 -3.28
C CYS A 54 -1.85 -3.66 -2.31
N ALA A 55 -1.39 -2.52 -2.82
CA ALA A 55 -0.96 -1.40 -1.99
C ALA A 55 -2.10 -0.86 -1.11
N GLY A 56 -3.30 -0.73 -1.69
CA GLY A 56 -4.51 -0.29 -0.98
C GLY A 56 -4.89 -1.25 0.14
N VAL A 57 -4.85 -2.57 -0.10
CA VAL A 57 -5.13 -3.58 0.93
C VAL A 57 -4.11 -3.52 2.06
N LEU A 58 -2.81 -3.37 1.76
CA LEU A 58 -1.76 -3.21 2.77
C LEU A 58 -1.99 -1.98 3.66
N LEU A 59 -2.38 -0.84 3.06
CA LEU A 59 -2.72 0.36 3.82
C LEU A 59 -3.97 0.17 4.68
N LEU A 60 -5.04 -0.42 4.14
CA LEU A 60 -6.28 -0.65 4.89
C LEU A 60 -6.06 -1.59 6.09
N ILE A 61 -5.27 -2.65 5.91
CA ILE A 61 -4.93 -3.57 7.00
C ILE A 61 -4.06 -2.87 8.05
N GLY A 62 -3.00 -2.15 7.64
CA GLY A 62 -2.13 -1.43 8.56
C GLY A 62 -2.88 -0.37 9.39
N LEU A 63 -3.75 0.39 8.74
CA LEU A 63 -4.61 1.37 9.41
C LEU A 63 -5.61 0.70 10.36
N GLY A 64 -6.23 -0.41 9.93
CA GLY A 64 -7.16 -1.18 10.76
C GLY A 64 -6.53 -1.71 12.04
N ILE A 65 -5.28 -2.19 11.98
CA ILE A 65 -4.55 -2.66 13.16
C ILE A 65 -4.27 -1.50 14.12
N ILE A 66 -3.85 -0.34 13.62
CA ILE A 66 -3.58 0.85 14.44
C ILE A 66 -4.86 1.34 15.12
N VAL A 67 -5.96 1.44 14.39
CA VAL A 67 -7.27 1.85 14.92
C VAL A 67 -7.78 0.85 15.95
N ALA A 68 -7.67 -0.45 15.70
CA ALA A 68 -8.07 -1.49 16.64
C ALA A 68 -7.26 -1.42 17.95
N VAL A 69 -5.95 -1.16 17.87
CA VAL A 69 -5.11 -0.93 19.05
C VAL A 69 -5.52 0.35 19.78
N ALA A 70 -5.76 1.45 19.06
CA ALA A 70 -6.17 2.72 19.64
C ALA A 70 -7.52 2.62 20.40
N ILE A 71 -8.50 1.94 19.81
CA ILE A 71 -9.81 1.66 20.45
C ILE A 71 -9.61 0.81 21.70
N ARG A 72 -8.73 -0.18 21.67
CA ARG A 72 -8.46 -1.06 22.83
C ARG A 72 -7.74 -0.35 23.98
N THR A 73 -7.08 0.77 23.71
CA THR A 73 -6.34 1.55 24.70
C THR A 73 -7.15 2.68 25.34
N LEU A 74 -8.36 2.96 24.82
CA LEU A 74 -9.35 3.87 25.38
C LEU A 74 -10.21 3.14 26.43
#